data_AF-S4NUF7-F1
#
_entry.id   AF-S4NUF7-F1
#
_cell.length_a   1.000
_cell.length_b   1.000
_cell.length_c   1.000
_cell.angle_alpha   90.00
_cell.angle_beta   90.00
_cell.angle_gamma   90.00
#
_symmetry.space_group_name_H-M   'P 1'
#
loop_
_entity.id
_entity.type
_entity.pdbx_description
1 polymer ?
#
loop_
_entity_poly.entity_id
_entity_poly.type
_entity_poly.pdbx_seq_one_letter_code
_entity_poly.pdbx_strand_id
1 'polypeptide(L)'
;IADAFASSEDDGVSPTEACALVDGLKTALRTRAHSFVIRFIKQGGLAALLEALQRAPRDDAITRHNLIAGIKALMNNSTGRAHVLAHPTSI
;
A
#
# COMPACT_ATOMS: atom_id res chain seq x y z
N ILE A 1 -35.19 16.28 -18.66
CA ILE A 1 -34.15 17.15 -18.07
C ILE A 1 -34.05 16.70 -16.61
N ALA A 2 -33.48 15.51 -16.34
CA ALA A 2 -32.04 15.23 -16.33
C ALA A 2 -31.30 16.22 -15.44
N ASP A 3 -31.22 15.90 -14.14
CA ASP A 3 -30.00 15.92 -13.31
C ASP A 3 -30.36 16.05 -11.82
N ALA A 4 -30.49 14.90 -11.16
CA ALA A 4 -30.35 14.82 -9.70
C ALA A 4 -29.66 13.50 -9.29
N PHE A 5 -28.86 12.91 -10.18
CA PHE A 5 -27.87 11.89 -9.82
C PHE A 5 -26.60 12.61 -9.33
N ALA A 6 -26.67 13.18 -8.12
CA ALA A 6 -25.47 13.51 -7.35
C ALA A 6 -25.20 12.38 -6.36
N SER A 7 -24.99 11.17 -6.88
CA SER A 7 -24.22 10.15 -6.19
C SER A 7 -22.77 10.38 -6.57
N SER A 8 -21.93 10.75 -5.62
CA SER A 8 -20.56 10.24 -5.51
C SER A 8 -20.07 10.59 -4.12
N GLU A 9 -20.02 9.55 -3.31
CA GLU A 9 -19.36 9.48 -2.02
C GLU A 9 -17.89 9.87 -2.22
N ASP A 10 -17.53 11.11 -1.89
CA ASP A 10 -16.13 11.50 -1.66
C ASP A 10 -15.77 11.12 -0.23
N ASP A 11 -15.76 9.80 0.07
CA ASP A 11 -15.10 9.24 1.25
C ASP A 11 -13.61 9.02 0.90
N GLY A 12 -13.02 10.06 0.30
CA GLY A 12 -11.62 10.08 -0.10
C GLY A 12 -10.78 10.29 1.14
N VAL A 13 -10.13 9.22 1.62
CA VAL A 13 -9.07 9.31 2.64
C VAL A 13 -8.18 10.50 2.30
N SER A 14 -8.10 11.47 3.22
CA SER A 14 -7.32 12.66 2.97
C SER A 14 -5.86 12.26 2.72
N PRO A 15 -5.14 12.95 1.82
CA PRO A 15 -3.76 12.56 1.47
C PRO A 15 -2.82 12.49 2.70
N THR A 16 -3.11 13.28 3.74
CA THR A 16 -2.41 13.24 5.02
C THR A 16 -2.65 11.95 5.79
N GLU A 17 -3.89 11.46 5.85
CA GLU A 17 -4.23 10.19 6.50
C GLU A 17 -3.64 9.00 5.73
N ALA A 18 -3.65 9.04 4.40
CA ALA A 18 -3.01 8.02 3.57
C ALA A 18 -1.50 7.91 3.88
N CYS A 19 -0.79 9.04 3.98
CA CYS A 19 0.62 9.05 4.36
C CYS A 19 0.83 8.47 5.77
N ALA A 20 0.03 8.86 6.76
CA ALA A 20 0.14 8.33 8.13
C ALA A 20 -0.12 6.82 8.20
N LEU A 21 -1.09 6.31 7.43
CA LEU A 21 -1.39 4.88 7.34
C LEU A 21 -0.23 4.11 6.71
N VAL A 22 0.36 4.60 5.62
CA VAL A 22 1.51 3.95 4.98
C VAL A 22 2.74 3.96 5.90
N ASP A 23 2.95 5.04 6.65
CA ASP A 23 4.03 5.12 7.65
C ASP A 23 3.83 4.15 8.83
N GLY A 24 2.59 4.04 9.30
CA GLY A 24 2.20 3.02 10.29
C GLY A 24 2.43 1.60 9.76
N LEU A 25 2.05 1.35 8.50
CA LEU A 25 2.23 0.06 7.85
C LEU A 25 3.71 -0.31 7.68
N LYS A 26 4.55 0.63 7.23
CA LYS A 26 6.01 0.48 7.14
C LYS A 26 6.59 0.06 8.49
N THR A 27 6.18 0.73 9.56
CA THR A 27 6.62 0.43 10.92
C THR A 27 6.16 -0.97 11.35
N ALA A 28 4.91 -1.32 11.08
CA ALA A 28 4.36 -2.63 11.41
C ALA A 28 5.08 -3.77 10.66
N LEU A 29 5.33 -3.61 9.36
CA LEU A 29 6.06 -4.59 8.53
C LEU A 29 7.50 -4.83 9.02
N ARG A 30 8.14 -3.84 9.64
CA ARG A 30 9.49 -3.98 10.21
C ARG A 30 9.52 -4.57 11.61
N THR A 31 8.55 -4.24 12.45
CA THR A 31 8.66 -4.44 13.91
C THR A 31 7.72 -5.51 14.46
N ARG A 32 6.62 -5.83 13.77
CA ARG A 32 5.67 -6.85 14.23
C ARG A 32 6.20 -8.25 13.92
N ALA A 33 5.63 -9.23 14.63
CA ALA A 33 5.99 -10.63 14.45
C ALA A 33 5.79 -11.11 12.99
N HIS A 34 6.52 -12.14 12.59
CA HIS A 34 6.42 -12.74 11.26
C HIS A 34 4.98 -13.11 10.86
N SER A 35 4.16 -13.51 11.83
CA SER A 35 2.72 -13.78 11.65
C SER A 35 1.93 -12.59 11.10
N PHE A 36 2.32 -11.36 11.42
CA PHE A 36 1.74 -10.15 10.83
C PHE A 36 1.98 -10.10 9.33
N VAL A 37 3.23 -10.37 8.89
CA VAL A 37 3.60 -10.36 7.47
C VAL A 37 2.82 -11.41 6.68
N ILE A 38 2.68 -12.63 7.22
CA ILE A 38 1.86 -13.67 6.60
C ILE A 38 0.40 -13.20 6.47
N ARG A 39 -0.18 -12.64 7.54
CA ARG A 39 -1.57 -12.16 7.51
C ARG A 39 -1.75 -11.01 6.52
N PHE A 40 -0.82 -10.07 6.49
CA PHE A 40 -0.83 -8.93 5.58
C PHE A 40 -0.86 -9.41 4.11
N ILE A 41 0.00 -10.35 3.75
CA ILE A 41 0.04 -10.92 2.40
C ILE A 41 -1.25 -11.69 2.09
N LYS A 42 -1.72 -12.54 3.00
CA LYS A 42 -2.96 -13.31 2.82
C LYS A 42 -4.19 -12.43 2.59
N GLN A 43 -4.20 -11.21 3.12
CA GLN A 43 -5.28 -10.24 2.93
C GLN A 43 -5.10 -9.37 1.68
N GLY A 44 -4.13 -9.68 0.81
CA GLY A 44 -3.89 -8.92 -0.42
C GLY A 44 -3.11 -7.62 -0.20
N GLY A 45 -2.48 -7.42 0.95
CA GLY A 45 -1.79 -6.16 1.28
C GLY A 45 -0.65 -5.81 0.32
N LEU A 46 0.05 -6.81 -0.23
CA LEU A 46 1.07 -6.58 -1.26
C LEU A 46 0.46 -6.05 -2.57
N ALA A 47 -0.64 -6.64 -3.05
CA ALA A 47 -1.33 -6.18 -4.25
C ALA A 47 -1.83 -4.73 -4.06
N ALA A 48 -2.44 -4.45 -2.92
CA ALA A 48 -2.90 -3.09 -2.57
C ALA A 48 -1.75 -2.07 -2.55
N LEU A 49 -0.58 -2.42 -2.00
CA LEU A 49 0.61 -1.55 -2.03
C LEU A 49 1.11 -1.27 -3.45
N LEU A 50 1.17 -2.30 -4.30
CA LEU A 50 1.62 -2.17 -5.68
C LEU A 50 0.64 -1.33 -6.51
N GLU A 51 -0.66 -1.57 -6.35
CA GLU A 51 -1.71 -0.80 -6.98
C GLU A 51 -1.71 0.67 -6.54
N ALA A 52 -1.53 0.93 -5.24
CA ALA A 52 -1.39 2.28 -4.72
C ALA A 52 -0.17 2.99 -5.32
N LEU A 53 0.95 2.27 -5.47
CA LEU A 53 2.15 2.84 -6.08
C LEU A 53 1.97 3.14 -7.58
N GLN A 54 1.20 2.32 -8.29
CA GLN A 54 0.88 2.54 -9.71
C GLN A 54 -0.10 3.71 -9.91
N ARG A 55 -1.06 3.88 -8.99
CA ARG A 55 -2.04 4.98 -9.03
C ARG A 55 -1.50 6.31 -8.50
N ALA A 56 -0.46 6.28 -7.66
CA ALA A 56 0.13 7.48 -7.09
C ALA A 56 0.72 8.39 -8.20
N PRO A 57 0.37 9.69 -8.23
CA PRO A 57 0.91 10.64 -9.19
C PRO A 57 2.44 10.66 -9.14
N ARG A 58 3.09 10.88 -10.28
CA ARG A 58 4.56 11.01 -10.31
C ARG A 58 5.06 12.21 -9.50
N ASP A 59 4.23 13.24 -9.35
CA ASP A 59 4.55 14.47 -8.63
C ASP A 59 4.35 14.34 -7.11
N ASP A 60 3.64 13.32 -6.65
CA ASP A 60 3.50 13.01 -5.22
C ASP A 60 4.67 12.15 -4.72
N ALA A 61 5.83 12.80 -4.62
CA ALA A 61 7.08 12.16 -4.22
C ALA A 61 6.99 11.54 -2.80
N ILE A 62 6.23 12.15 -1.89
CA ILE A 62 6.13 11.69 -0.49
C ILE A 62 5.36 10.38 -0.42
N THR A 63 4.15 10.33 -1.00
CA THR A 63 3.34 9.11 -1.01
C THR A 63 4.07 7.98 -1.73
N ARG A 64 4.67 8.25 -2.88
CA ARG A 64 5.46 7.25 -3.62
C ARG A 64 6.65 6.74 -2.82
N HIS A 65 7.40 7.63 -2.16
CA HIS A 65 8.53 7.25 -1.32
C HIS A 65 8.09 6.32 -0.18
N ASN A 66 6.99 6.66 0.49
CA ASN A 66 6.44 5.86 1.60
C ASN A 66 5.97 4.48 1.14
N LEU A 67 5.30 4.38 -0.01
CA LEU A 67 4.87 3.10 -0.59
C LEU A 67 6.06 2.20 -0.96
N ILE A 68 7.09 2.77 -1.59
CA ILE A 68 8.34 2.05 -1.92
C ILE A 68 9.04 1.60 -0.63
N ALA A 69 9.07 2.43 0.41
CA ALA A 69 9.65 2.06 1.70
C ALA A 69 8.88 0.92 2.37
N GLY A 70 7.55 0.87 2.24
CA GLY A 70 6.72 -0.24 2.68
C GLY A 70 7.04 -1.55 1.96
N ILE A 71 7.17 -1.52 0.63
CA ILE A 71 7.58 -2.69 -0.16
C ILE A 71 8.99 -3.14 0.23
N LYS A 72 9.93 -2.21 0.41
CA LYS A 72 11.29 -2.52 0.88
C LYS A 72 11.29 -3.17 2.26
N ALA A 73 10.45 -2.69 3.19
CA ALA A 73 10.29 -3.31 4.50
C ALA A 73 9.80 -4.76 4.38
N LEU A 74 8.85 -5.02 3.49
CA LEU A 74 8.34 -6.36 3.21
C LEU A 74 9.42 -7.27 2.61
N MET A 75 10.27 -6.77 1.71
CA MET A 75 11.39 -7.53 1.13
C MET A 75 12.47 -7.92 2.14
N ASN A 76 12.57 -7.20 3.27
CA ASN A 76 13.48 -7.56 4.36
C ASN A 76 12.99 -8.77 5.19
N ASN A 77 11.77 -9.25 4.93
CA ASN A 77 11.24 -10.50 5.46
C ASN A 77 11.41 -11.61 4.40
N SER A 78 11.87 -12.81 4.77
CA SER A 78 12.09 -13.91 3.82
C SER A 78 10.80 -14.34 3.09
N THR A 79 9.68 -14.43 3.80
CA THR A 79 8.36 -14.72 3.23
C THR A 79 7.86 -13.56 2.39
N GLY A 80 7.96 -12.33 2.90
CA GLY A 80 7.60 -11.13 2.15
C GLY A 80 8.34 -11.02 0.82
N ARG A 81 9.66 -11.24 0.83
CA ARG A 81 10.50 -11.27 -0.38
C ARG A 81 10.06 -12.33 -1.38
N ALA A 82 9.75 -13.55 -0.94
CA ALA A 82 9.29 -14.60 -1.84
C ALA A 82 7.99 -14.19 -2.55
N HIS A 83 7.05 -13.57 -1.84
CA HIS A 83 5.80 -13.09 -2.43
C HIS A 83 6.00 -11.90 -3.38
N VAL A 84 6.87 -10.94 -3.03
CA VAL A 84 7.22 -9.81 -3.90
C VAL A 84 7.81 -10.31 -5.22
N LEU A 85 8.81 -11.20 -5.17
CA LEU A 85 9.47 -11.73 -6.38
C LEU A 85 8.55 -12.60 -7.24
N ALA A 86 7.52 -13.21 -6.66
CA ALA A 86 6.55 -14.03 -7.39
C ALA A 86 5.37 -13.20 -7.96
N HIS A 87 5.24 -11.91 -7.61
CA HIS A 87 4.09 -11.10 -7.99
C HIS A 87 4.27 -10.50 -9.40
N PRO A 88 3.31 -10.68 -10.32
CA PRO A 88 3.48 -10.34 -11.75
C PRO A 88 3.70 -8.85 -12.03
N THR A 89 3.31 -7.97 -11.12
CA THR A 89 3.44 -6.51 -11.24
C THR A 89 4.56 -5.92 -10.41
N SER A 90 5.39 -6.74 -9.76
CA SER A 90 6.37 -6.30 -8.77
C SER A 90 7.80 -6.12 -9.31
N ILE A 91 8.07 -6.44 -10.59
CA ILE A 91 9.37 -6.24 -11.24
C ILE A 91 9.19 -5.79 -12.68
#